data_AF-A0A160DW05-F1
#
_entry.id   AF-A0A160DW05-F1
#
_cell.length_a   1.000
_cell.length_b   1.000
_cell.length_c   1.000
_cell.angle_alpha   90.00
_cell.angle_beta   90.00
_cell.angle_gamma   90.00
#
_symmetry.space_group_name_H-M   'P 1'
#
loop_
_entity.id
_entity.type
_entity.pdbx_description
1 polymer ?
#
loop_
_entity_poly.entity_id
_entity_poly.type
_entity_poly.pdbx_seq_one_letter_code
_entity_poly.pdbx_strand_id
1 'polypeptide(L)'
;MTPLGLLDLPAPLLDLIDQGLAWLGLPALLRVLLAGSVAGAAGAWIYRRCSPQARIADLRRELAAVQAQLRGYDGAFAGLLDLIRRQFALNLRQLRLTAVAALLAGLPALLVLPWLSNRYEATFPDASTPVRICAEPAAAAIASSAPALQAGADGCLQLPWPPADHPIPLHAAGHALVALPPARPATVIHPYRWFNLLVGNPAGYLPDGTAVNLLRLDLPRQDLLGIGPGWLRGWPAPFFAAALAVSLLLHRRWRLH
;
A
#
# COMPACT_ATOMS: atom_id res chain seq x y z
N MET A 1 20.34 7.51 6.47
CA MET A 1 19.43 7.86 5.35
C MET A 1 18.40 6.75 5.25
N THR A 2 17.11 7.07 5.23
CA THR A 2 16.07 6.05 4.99
C THR A 2 16.24 5.51 3.57
N PRO A 3 16.31 4.19 3.37
CA PRO A 3 16.39 3.62 2.04
C PRO A 3 15.09 3.91 1.29
N LEU A 4 15.16 4.71 0.22
CA LEU A 4 13.99 5.09 -0.58
C LEU A 4 13.82 4.09 -1.72
N GLY A 5 12.65 3.45 -1.80
CA GLY A 5 12.22 2.73 -2.99
C GLY A 5 11.76 3.68 -4.09
N LEU A 6 11.61 3.17 -5.32
CA LEU A 6 11.12 3.93 -6.47
C LEU A 6 9.74 4.58 -6.22
N LEU A 7 8.85 3.89 -5.51
CA LEU A 7 7.53 4.40 -5.17
C LEU A 7 7.54 5.33 -3.94
N ASP A 8 8.65 5.39 -3.20
CA ASP A 8 8.86 6.34 -2.09
C ASP A 8 9.51 7.64 -2.53
N LEU A 9 9.88 7.78 -3.81
CA LEU A 9 10.41 9.03 -4.37
C LEU A 9 9.57 10.28 -4.04
N PRO A 10 8.21 10.27 -4.06
CA PRO A 10 7.44 11.44 -3.68
C PRO A 10 7.38 11.68 -2.16
N ALA A 11 7.82 10.73 -1.33
CA ALA A 11 7.66 10.80 0.13
C ALA A 11 8.22 12.07 0.77
N PRO A 12 9.40 12.62 0.41
CA PRO A 12 9.89 13.86 1.01
C PRO A 12 8.99 15.07 0.73
N LEU A 13 8.43 15.16 -0.49
CA LEU A 13 7.49 16.21 -0.86
C LEU A 13 6.15 16.03 -0.13
N LEU A 14 5.65 14.79 -0.05
CA LEU A 14 4.43 14.47 0.67
C LEU A 14 4.57 14.74 2.17
N ASP A 15 5.72 14.40 2.77
CA ASP A 15 6.04 14.69 4.18
C ASP A 15 6.06 16.20 4.44
N LEU A 16 6.63 17.01 3.53
CA LEU A 16 6.63 18.47 3.64
C LEU A 16 5.20 19.04 3.63
N ILE A 17 4.36 18.56 2.68
CA ILE A 17 2.96 18.96 2.58
C ILE A 17 2.20 18.53 3.84
N ASP A 18 2.38 17.29 4.29
CA ASP A 18 1.73 16.73 5.48
C ASP A 18 2.08 17.49 6.75
N GLN A 19 3.35 17.87 6.93
CA GLN A 19 3.81 18.71 8.03
C GLN A 19 3.19 20.10 7.97
N GLY A 20 3.10 20.70 6.78
CA GLY A 20 2.41 21.99 6.60
C GLY A 20 0.93 21.90 7.00
N LEU A 21 0.22 20.86 6.56
CA LEU A 21 -1.18 20.61 6.94
C LEU A 21 -1.33 20.34 8.45
N ALA A 22 -0.39 19.61 9.05
CA ALA A 22 -0.38 19.37 10.48
C ALA A 22 -0.14 20.68 11.27
N TRP A 23 0.75 21.55 10.78
CA TRP A 23 1.02 22.86 11.37
C TRP A 23 -0.20 23.79 11.29
N LEU A 24 -1.00 23.68 10.23
CA LEU A 24 -2.32 24.33 10.09
C LEU A 24 -3.39 23.76 11.05
N GLY A 25 -3.06 22.74 11.86
CA GLY A 25 -3.97 22.13 12.82
C GLY A 25 -4.91 21.07 12.22
N LEU A 26 -4.65 20.59 10.99
CA LEU A 26 -5.52 19.58 10.40
C LEU A 26 -5.29 18.20 11.05
N PRO A 27 -6.35 17.55 11.58
CA PRO A 27 -6.25 16.20 12.11
C PRO A 27 -5.82 15.19 11.03
N ALA A 28 -5.18 14.11 11.46
CA ALA A 28 -4.66 13.05 10.60
C ALA A 28 -5.72 12.52 9.61
N LEU A 29 -6.96 12.34 10.07
CA LEU A 29 -8.07 11.90 9.23
C LEU A 29 -8.30 12.82 8.02
N LEU A 30 -8.32 14.14 8.23
CA LEU A 30 -8.53 15.09 7.13
C LEU A 30 -7.35 15.08 6.15
N ARG A 31 -6.12 14.95 6.65
CA ARG A 31 -4.92 14.84 5.80
C ARG A 31 -4.96 13.60 4.91
N VAL A 32 -5.39 12.45 5.44
CA VAL A 32 -5.58 11.21 4.67
C VAL A 32 -6.73 11.33 3.65
N LEU A 33 -7.85 11.96 4.03
CA LEU A 33 -8.96 12.22 3.10
C LEU A 33 -8.54 13.15 1.96
N LEU A 34 -7.73 14.17 2.23
CA LEU A 34 -7.16 15.06 1.21
C LEU A 34 -6.23 14.29 0.27
N ALA A 35 -5.32 13.47 0.81
CA ALA A 35 -4.43 12.64 0.00
C ALA A 35 -5.21 11.69 -0.91
N GLY A 36 -6.26 11.04 -0.38
CA GLY A 36 -7.18 10.20 -1.17
C GLY A 36 -7.89 11.00 -2.25
N SER A 37 -8.41 12.18 -1.92
CA SER A 37 -9.08 13.07 -2.87
C SER A 37 -8.16 13.50 -4.03
N VAL A 38 -6.92 13.87 -3.72
CA VAL A 38 -5.92 14.25 -4.73
C VAL A 38 -5.55 13.05 -5.60
N ALA A 39 -5.33 11.87 -5.01
CA ALA A 39 -5.04 10.65 -5.77
C ALA A 39 -6.21 10.25 -6.70
N GLY A 40 -7.44 10.32 -6.20
CA GLY A 40 -8.64 10.05 -6.98
C GLY A 40 -8.85 11.05 -8.13
N ALA A 41 -8.60 12.34 -7.87
CA ALA A 41 -8.66 13.38 -8.88
C ALA A 41 -7.58 13.22 -9.96
N ALA A 42 -6.34 12.95 -9.56
CA ALA A 42 -5.24 12.69 -10.47
C ALA A 42 -5.51 11.43 -11.32
N GLY A 43 -5.99 10.35 -10.71
CA GLY A 43 -6.35 9.12 -11.41
C GLY A 43 -7.45 9.33 -12.46
N ALA A 44 -8.53 10.03 -12.11
CA ALA A 44 -9.58 10.38 -13.06
C ALA A 44 -9.06 11.29 -14.19
N TRP A 45 -8.16 12.22 -13.89
CA TRP A 45 -7.56 13.10 -14.89
C TRP A 45 -6.66 12.33 -15.88
N ILE A 46 -5.82 11.43 -15.37
CA ILE A 46 -4.99 10.54 -16.20
C ILE A 46 -5.89 9.65 -17.05
N TYR A 47 -6.91 9.03 -16.45
CA TYR A 47 -7.88 8.21 -17.17
C TYR A 47 -8.50 8.99 -18.34
N ARG A 48 -8.94 10.23 -18.11
CA ARG A 48 -9.49 11.08 -19.16
C ARG A 48 -8.52 11.34 -20.31
N ARG A 49 -7.22 11.48 -20.03
CA ARG A 49 -6.19 11.76 -21.04
C ARG A 49 -5.76 10.52 -21.81
N CYS A 50 -5.71 9.37 -21.14
CA CYS A 50 -5.19 8.14 -21.72
C CYS A 50 -6.29 7.24 -22.32
N SER A 51 -7.55 7.35 -21.86
CA SER A 51 -8.64 6.49 -22.32
C SER A 51 -9.09 6.86 -23.74
N PRO A 52 -8.98 5.94 -24.73
CA PRO A 52 -9.40 6.19 -26.10
C PRO A 52 -10.91 6.00 -26.26
N GLN A 53 -11.67 6.96 -25.71
CA GLN A 53 -13.14 6.93 -25.63
C GLN A 53 -13.83 6.60 -26.97
N ALA A 54 -13.36 7.18 -28.08
CA ALA A 54 -13.89 6.91 -29.42
C ALA A 54 -13.70 5.44 -29.84
N ARG A 55 -12.49 4.88 -29.65
CA ARG A 55 -12.20 3.48 -29.99
C ARG A 55 -12.99 2.49 -29.12
N ILE A 56 -13.24 2.84 -27.86
CA ILE A 56 -14.07 2.04 -26.95
C ILE A 56 -15.52 2.05 -27.43
N ALA A 57 -16.04 3.20 -27.86
CA ALA A 57 -17.39 3.31 -28.42
C ALA A 57 -17.54 2.49 -29.72
N ASP A 58 -16.55 2.56 -30.61
CA ASP A 58 -16.52 1.77 -31.85
C ASP A 58 -16.54 0.26 -31.56
N LEU A 59 -15.68 -0.20 -30.65
CA LEU A 59 -15.64 -1.61 -30.24
C LEU A 59 -16.93 -2.08 -29.59
N ARG A 60 -17.58 -1.24 -28.76
CA ARG A 60 -18.89 -1.58 -28.17
C ARG A 60 -19.96 -1.76 -29.24
N ARG A 61 -19.94 -0.95 -30.31
CA ARG A 61 -20.84 -1.09 -31.46
C ARG A 61 -20.58 -2.39 -32.22
N GLU A 62 -19.31 -2.72 -32.49
CA GLU A 62 -18.93 -3.99 -33.13
C GLU A 62 -19.33 -5.21 -32.29
N LEU A 63 -19.12 -5.16 -30.98
CA LEU A 63 -19.52 -6.21 -30.06
C LEU A 63 -21.04 -6.41 -30.06
N ALA A 64 -21.82 -5.32 -30.02
CA ALA A 64 -23.27 -5.40 -30.10
C ALA A 64 -23.75 -6.02 -31.42
N ALA A 65 -23.10 -5.70 -32.54
CA ALA A 65 -23.41 -6.29 -33.84
C ALA A 65 -23.11 -7.79 -33.90
N VAL A 66 -21.95 -8.24 -33.39
CA VAL A 66 -21.59 -9.67 -33.34
C VAL A 66 -22.51 -10.44 -32.38
N GLN A 67 -22.88 -9.85 -31.24
CA GLN A 67 -23.86 -10.44 -30.32
C GLN A 67 -25.24 -10.59 -30.95
N ALA A 68 -25.69 -9.61 -31.75
CA ALA A 68 -26.94 -9.71 -32.47
C ALA A 68 -26.90 -10.83 -33.52
N GLN A 69 -25.78 -10.98 -34.25
CA GLN A 69 -25.58 -12.06 -35.21
C GLN A 69 -25.62 -13.43 -34.53
N LEU A 70 -24.94 -13.60 -33.38
CA LEU A 70 -24.95 -14.85 -32.63
C LEU A 70 -26.34 -15.23 -32.11
N ARG A 71 -27.15 -14.26 -31.68
CA ARG A 71 -28.53 -14.52 -31.21
C ARG A 71 -29.47 -14.96 -32.32
N GLY A 72 -29.23 -14.53 -33.55
CA GLY A 72 -30.05 -14.89 -34.72
C GLY A 72 -29.40 -15.95 -35.63
N TYR A 73 -28.38 -16.66 -35.16
CA TYR A 73 -27.64 -17.62 -35.98
C TYR A 73 -28.28 -19.01 -35.93
N ASP A 74 -28.97 -19.39 -37.00
CA ASP A 74 -29.57 -20.72 -37.19
C ASP A 74 -28.75 -21.63 -38.14
N GLY A 75 -27.50 -21.25 -38.45
CA GLY A 75 -26.66 -21.91 -39.45
C GLY A 75 -25.82 -23.08 -38.93
N ALA A 76 -24.91 -23.57 -39.78
CA ALA A 76 -24.00 -24.66 -39.45
C ALA A 76 -23.00 -24.30 -38.33
N PHE A 77 -22.56 -25.28 -37.54
CA PHE A 77 -21.67 -25.09 -36.39
C PHE A 77 -20.34 -24.38 -36.72
N ALA A 78 -19.80 -24.55 -37.93
CA ALA A 78 -18.57 -23.88 -38.36
C ALA A 78 -18.70 -22.34 -38.35
N GLY A 79 -19.81 -21.80 -38.85
CA GLY A 79 -20.04 -20.34 -38.83
C GLY A 79 -20.32 -19.80 -37.43
N LEU A 80 -20.84 -20.64 -36.52
CA LEU A 80 -20.97 -20.30 -35.10
C LEU A 80 -19.59 -20.13 -34.44
N LEU A 81 -18.64 -21.03 -34.72
CA LEU A 81 -17.27 -20.95 -34.19
C LEU A 81 -16.54 -19.68 -34.62
N ASP A 82 -16.72 -19.23 -35.87
CA ASP A 82 -16.10 -18.00 -36.35
C ASP A 82 -16.68 -16.75 -35.68
N LEU A 83 -18.00 -16.73 -35.44
CA LEU A 83 -18.64 -15.67 -34.67
C LEU A 83 -18.16 -15.64 -33.21
N ILE A 84 -18.02 -16.80 -32.57
CA ILE A 84 -17.47 -16.93 -31.21
C ILE A 84 -16.04 -16.39 -31.14
N ARG A 85 -15.16 -16.82 -32.06
CA ARG A 85 -13.76 -16.33 -32.13
C ARG A 85 -13.70 -14.82 -32.30
N ARG A 86 -14.56 -14.26 -33.15
CA ARG A 86 -14.65 -12.81 -33.36
C ARG A 86 -15.10 -12.09 -32.10
N GLN A 87 -16.10 -12.60 -31.39
CA GLN A 87 -16.54 -12.03 -30.11
C GLN A 87 -15.43 -12.04 -29.06
N PHE A 88 -14.72 -13.17 -28.90
CA PHE A 88 -13.59 -13.25 -27.97
C PHE A 88 -12.47 -12.27 -28.32
N ALA A 89 -12.11 -12.15 -29.60
CA ALA A 89 -11.10 -11.21 -30.03
C ALA A 89 -11.48 -9.75 -29.74
N LEU A 90 -12.75 -9.38 -29.95
CA LEU A 90 -13.26 -8.05 -29.63
C LEU A 90 -13.28 -7.77 -28.12
N ASN A 91 -13.71 -8.74 -27.32
CA ASN A 91 -13.67 -8.64 -25.86
C ASN A 91 -12.23 -8.47 -25.35
N LEU A 92 -11.27 -9.22 -25.89
CA LEU A 92 -9.86 -9.10 -25.51
C LEU A 92 -9.28 -7.74 -25.90
N ARG A 93 -9.66 -7.20 -27.07
CA ARG A 93 -9.28 -5.84 -27.48
C ARG A 93 -9.85 -4.79 -26.54
N GLN A 94 -11.12 -4.91 -26.14
CA GLN A 94 -11.74 -4.01 -25.18
C GLN A 94 -11.01 -4.08 -23.83
N LEU A 95 -10.79 -5.29 -23.30
CA LEU A 95 -10.10 -5.49 -22.03
C LEU A 95 -8.70 -4.88 -22.05
N ARG A 96 -7.92 -5.10 -23.11
CA ARG A 96 -6.58 -4.51 -23.24
C ARG A 96 -6.61 -2.98 -23.24
N LEU A 97 -7.54 -2.37 -23.97
CA LEU A 97 -7.66 -0.90 -24.03
C LEU A 97 -8.04 -0.30 -22.68
N THR A 98 -9.00 -0.91 -21.97
CA THR A 98 -9.43 -0.42 -20.66
C THR A 98 -8.40 -0.70 -19.57
N ALA A 99 -7.71 -1.85 -19.63
CA ALA A 99 -6.72 -2.24 -18.62
C ALA A 99 -5.53 -1.28 -18.59
N VAL A 100 -4.98 -0.89 -19.75
CA VAL A 100 -3.84 0.05 -19.78
C VAL A 100 -4.24 1.41 -19.20
N ALA A 101 -5.39 1.95 -19.59
CA ALA A 101 -5.88 3.21 -19.05
C ALA A 101 -6.14 3.14 -17.54
N ALA A 102 -6.72 2.03 -17.06
CA ALA A 102 -6.95 1.80 -15.64
C ALA A 102 -5.65 1.66 -14.84
N LEU A 103 -4.65 0.93 -15.38
CA LEU A 103 -3.33 0.80 -14.75
C LEU A 103 -2.64 2.17 -14.60
N LEU A 104 -2.65 2.98 -15.67
CA LEU A 104 -2.10 4.34 -15.63
C LEU A 104 -2.85 5.23 -14.64
N ALA A 105 -4.19 5.12 -14.60
CA ALA A 105 -5.02 5.86 -13.64
C ALA A 105 -4.78 5.43 -12.17
N GLY A 106 -4.27 4.22 -11.94
CA GLY A 106 -3.89 3.72 -10.62
C GLY A 106 -2.53 4.22 -10.13
N LEU A 107 -1.67 4.75 -11.01
CA LEU A 107 -0.32 5.21 -10.64
C LEU A 107 -0.28 6.23 -9.51
N PRO A 108 -1.14 7.27 -9.46
CA PRO A 108 -1.14 8.23 -8.35
C PRO A 108 -1.40 7.56 -7.01
N ALA A 109 -2.32 6.59 -6.95
CA ALA A 109 -2.57 5.83 -5.73
C ALA A 109 -1.34 4.98 -5.36
N LEU A 110 -0.74 4.27 -6.32
CA LEU A 110 0.47 3.47 -6.09
C LEU A 110 1.66 4.27 -5.55
N LEU A 111 1.77 5.55 -5.88
CA LEU A 111 2.81 6.45 -5.38
C LEU A 111 2.52 6.98 -3.96
N VAL A 112 1.24 7.11 -3.60
CA VAL A 112 0.82 7.64 -2.29
C VAL A 112 0.69 6.53 -1.25
N LEU A 113 0.38 5.30 -1.66
CA LEU A 113 0.14 4.16 -0.78
C LEU A 113 1.34 3.81 0.13
N PRO A 114 2.58 3.66 -0.38
CA PRO A 114 3.75 3.39 0.47
C PRO A 114 3.97 4.49 1.50
N TRP A 115 3.86 5.76 1.08
CA TRP A 115 3.98 6.91 1.97
C TRP A 115 2.93 6.88 3.09
N LEU A 116 1.66 6.62 2.77
CA LEU A 116 0.60 6.49 3.76
C LEU A 116 0.86 5.34 4.74
N SER A 117 1.24 4.18 4.23
CA SER A 117 1.60 3.02 5.05
C SER A 117 2.74 3.35 6.02
N ASN A 118 3.78 4.02 5.53
CA ASN A 118 4.95 4.37 6.33
C ASN A 118 4.68 5.48 7.35
N ARG A 119 3.64 6.31 7.14
CA ARG A 119 3.33 7.47 7.97
C ARG A 119 2.20 7.23 8.97
N TYR A 120 1.22 6.40 8.60
CA TYR A 120 -0.07 6.27 9.28
C TYR A 120 -0.43 4.84 9.70
N GLU A 121 0.44 3.83 9.51
CA GLU A 121 0.11 2.45 9.94
C GLU A 121 0.32 2.26 11.45
N ALA A 122 1.46 2.70 11.98
CA ALA A 122 1.85 2.47 13.36
C ALA A 122 2.43 3.73 14.02
N THR A 123 2.36 3.76 15.35
CA THR A 123 2.96 4.82 16.18
C THR A 123 3.97 4.23 17.14
N PHE A 124 4.92 5.03 17.59
CA PHE A 124 5.75 4.62 18.72
C PHE A 124 4.91 4.66 20.00
N PRO A 125 4.99 3.62 20.84
CA PRO A 125 4.38 3.65 22.15
C PRO A 125 5.17 4.58 23.08
N ASP A 126 4.57 4.96 24.20
CA ASP A 126 5.23 5.75 25.22
C ASP A 126 6.43 4.98 25.80
N ALA A 127 7.45 5.71 26.25
CA ALA A 127 8.61 5.12 26.90
C ALA A 127 8.18 4.22 28.06
N SER A 128 8.91 3.11 28.26
CA SER A 128 8.62 2.03 29.22
C SER A 128 7.40 1.15 28.93
N THR A 129 6.59 1.45 27.92
CA THR A 129 5.48 0.57 27.51
C THR A 129 6.05 -0.79 27.06
N PRO A 130 5.56 -1.93 27.58
CA PRO A 130 6.08 -3.23 27.19
C PRO A 130 5.67 -3.57 25.75
N VAL A 131 6.64 -3.74 24.86
CA VAL A 131 6.44 -4.15 23.47
C VAL A 131 6.97 -5.56 23.27
N ARG A 132 6.17 -6.40 22.60
CA ARG A 132 6.57 -7.74 22.19
C ARG A 132 7.35 -7.66 20.88
N ILE A 133 8.51 -8.30 20.86
CA ILE A 133 9.44 -8.35 19.74
C ILE A 133 9.71 -9.81 19.43
N CYS A 134 9.43 -10.27 18.22
CA CYS A 134 9.60 -11.67 17.83
C CYS A 134 10.54 -11.79 16.64
N ALA A 135 11.44 -12.77 16.69
CA ALA A 135 12.29 -13.13 15.57
C ALA A 135 11.73 -14.35 14.83
N GLU A 136 11.83 -14.34 13.51
CA GLU A 136 11.55 -15.49 12.66
C GLU A 136 12.81 -15.92 11.91
N PRO A 137 13.19 -17.21 11.90
CA PRO A 137 12.56 -18.29 12.68
C PRO A 137 12.78 -18.12 14.19
N ALA A 138 11.84 -18.63 15.00
CA ALA A 138 11.89 -18.53 16.47
C ALA A 138 13.19 -19.08 17.09
N ALA A 139 13.86 -20.02 16.41
CA ALA A 139 15.14 -20.59 16.83
C ALA A 139 16.31 -19.58 16.79
N ALA A 140 16.18 -18.48 16.05
CA ALA A 140 17.24 -17.48 15.85
C ALA A 140 17.39 -16.50 17.04
N ALA A 141 17.26 -17.03 18.28
CA ALA A 141 17.17 -16.32 19.55
C ALA A 141 17.79 -14.90 19.55
N ILE A 142 16.93 -13.92 19.80
CA ILE A 142 17.31 -12.51 19.94
C ILE A 142 17.66 -12.20 21.41
N ALA A 143 18.54 -11.23 21.60
CA ALA A 143 18.94 -10.70 22.89
C ALA A 143 19.02 -9.17 22.83
N SER A 144 18.83 -8.51 23.96
CA SER A 144 18.97 -7.07 24.13
C SER A 144 19.99 -6.77 25.22
N SER A 145 20.62 -5.59 25.15
CA SER A 145 21.45 -5.09 26.25
C SER A 145 20.65 -4.68 27.48
N ALA A 146 19.38 -4.30 27.29
CA ALA A 146 18.44 -4.01 28.37
C ALA A 146 17.80 -5.29 28.92
N PRO A 147 17.45 -5.34 30.22
CA PRO A 147 16.77 -6.48 30.81
C PRO A 147 15.38 -6.66 30.18
N ALA A 148 15.13 -7.85 29.63
CA ALA A 148 13.81 -8.24 29.16
C ALA A 148 12.87 -8.44 30.35
N LEU A 149 11.63 -7.96 30.22
CA LEU A 149 10.58 -8.20 31.22
C LEU A 149 10.16 -9.66 31.19
N GLN A 150 10.11 -10.26 29.99
CA GLN A 150 9.84 -11.67 29.76
C GLN A 150 10.60 -12.14 28.52
N ALA A 151 11.27 -13.28 28.62
CA ALA A 151 11.78 -14.02 27.47
C ALA A 151 10.84 -15.18 27.18
N GLY A 152 10.09 -15.10 26.08
CA GLY A 152 9.23 -16.18 25.64
C GLY A 152 10.05 -17.32 25.02
N ALA A 153 9.66 -18.56 25.28
CA ALA A 153 10.27 -19.74 24.66
C ALA A 153 10.12 -19.77 23.11
N ASP A 154 9.24 -18.92 22.57
CA ASP A 154 8.86 -18.86 21.16
C ASP A 154 9.74 -17.90 20.32
N GLY A 155 10.94 -17.54 20.77
CA GLY A 155 11.81 -16.58 20.06
C GLY A 155 11.32 -15.13 20.14
N CYS A 156 10.51 -14.82 21.16
CA CYS A 156 9.99 -13.48 21.44
C CYS A 156 10.55 -12.91 22.75
N LEU A 157 10.83 -11.62 22.77
CA LEU A 157 11.19 -10.84 23.95
C LEU A 157 10.13 -9.78 24.21
N GLN A 158 9.78 -9.58 25.48
CA GLN A 158 9.00 -8.42 25.90
C GLN A 158 9.96 -7.41 26.53
N LEU A 159 10.09 -6.25 25.88
CA LEU A 159 11.01 -5.19 26.29
C LEU A 159 10.25 -3.90 26.61
N PRO A 160 10.65 -3.16 27.64
CA PRO A 160 10.15 -1.81 27.85
C PRO A 160 10.62 -0.94 26.67
N TRP A 161 9.71 -0.20 26.05
CA TRP A 161 10.06 0.62 24.90
C TRP A 161 11.05 1.71 25.29
N PRO A 162 12.22 1.82 24.64
CA PRO A 162 13.22 2.81 24.99
C PRO A 162 12.80 4.23 24.59
N PRO A 163 13.23 5.25 25.34
CA PRO A 163 13.14 6.63 24.88
C PRO A 163 14.11 6.86 23.71
N ALA A 164 13.83 7.86 22.86
CA ALA A 164 14.55 8.07 21.61
C ALA A 164 16.03 8.46 21.78
N ASP A 165 16.40 8.98 22.95
CA ASP A 165 17.75 9.40 23.34
C ASP A 165 18.61 8.24 23.88
N HIS A 166 18.00 7.13 24.30
CA HIS A 166 18.69 5.95 24.82
C HIS A 166 18.33 4.69 24.03
N PRO A 167 18.86 4.54 22.80
CA PRO A 167 18.50 3.41 21.97
C PRO A 167 19.05 2.08 22.52
N ILE A 168 18.24 1.03 22.45
CA ILE A 168 18.61 -0.33 22.88
C ILE A 168 18.97 -1.15 21.65
N PRO A 169 20.23 -1.59 21.48
CA PRO A 169 20.59 -2.50 20.39
C PRO A 169 20.04 -3.91 20.65
N LEU A 170 19.44 -4.48 19.62
CA LEU A 170 19.10 -5.89 19.55
C LEU A 170 20.22 -6.67 18.86
N HIS A 171 20.47 -7.87 19.36
CA HIS A 171 21.49 -8.77 18.84
C HIS A 171 20.92 -10.17 18.61
N ALA A 172 21.48 -10.89 17.64
CA ALA A 172 21.30 -12.34 17.52
C ALA A 172 22.65 -12.99 17.23
N ALA A 173 22.98 -14.06 17.97
CA ALA A 173 24.26 -14.76 17.84
C ALA A 173 25.49 -13.80 17.81
N GLY A 174 25.49 -12.77 18.66
CA GLY A 174 26.57 -11.77 18.76
C GLY A 174 26.58 -10.69 17.67
N HIS A 175 25.72 -10.76 16.66
CA HIS A 175 25.61 -9.75 15.60
C HIS A 175 24.56 -8.73 15.96
N ALA A 176 24.87 -7.43 15.81
CA ALA A 176 23.88 -6.37 15.97
C ALA A 176 22.84 -6.44 14.85
N LEU A 177 21.55 -6.43 15.21
CA LEU A 177 20.43 -6.49 14.28
C LEU A 177 19.88 -5.10 13.96
N VAL A 178 19.33 -4.44 14.96
CA VAL A 178 18.71 -3.11 14.86
C VAL A 178 18.66 -2.47 16.24
N ALA A 179 18.69 -1.15 16.30
CA ALA A 179 18.50 -0.39 17.53
C ALA A 179 17.04 0.07 17.67
N LEU A 180 16.48 -0.05 18.88
CA LEU A 180 15.16 0.44 19.23
C LEU A 180 15.27 1.81 19.92
N PRO A 181 14.38 2.77 19.66
CA PRO A 181 13.40 2.75 18.57
C PRO A 181 14.10 2.94 17.21
N PRO A 182 13.57 2.35 16.12
CA PRO A 182 14.05 2.65 14.77
C PRO A 182 13.74 4.11 14.39
N ALA A 183 14.28 4.58 13.26
CA ALA A 183 14.09 5.97 12.81
C ALA A 183 12.62 6.32 12.49
N ARG A 184 11.81 5.34 12.07
CA ARG A 184 10.37 5.47 11.81
C ARG A 184 9.64 4.21 12.31
N PRO A 185 8.37 4.34 12.73
CA PRO A 185 7.59 3.20 13.20
C PRO A 185 7.36 2.20 12.07
N ALA A 186 7.73 0.94 12.30
CA ALA A 186 7.39 -0.18 11.45
C ALA A 186 7.17 -1.42 12.31
N THR A 187 6.16 -2.21 11.98
CA THR A 187 5.84 -3.45 12.71
C THR A 187 6.69 -4.63 12.26
N VAL A 188 7.39 -4.51 11.13
CA VAL A 188 8.18 -5.59 10.53
C VAL A 188 9.49 -5.03 9.98
N ILE A 189 10.60 -5.67 10.36
CA ILE A 189 11.95 -5.38 9.87
C ILE A 189 12.51 -6.68 9.28
N HIS A 190 13.04 -6.63 8.08
CA HIS A 190 13.57 -7.81 7.37
C HIS A 190 14.86 -7.45 6.63
N PRO A 191 15.66 -8.44 6.17
CA PRO A 191 16.81 -8.20 5.31
C PRO A 191 16.39 -7.54 4.00
N TYR A 192 17.33 -6.90 3.32
CA TYR A 192 17.05 -6.30 2.03
C TYR A 192 16.66 -7.36 0.99
N ARG A 193 15.60 -7.08 0.22
CA ARG A 193 15.09 -7.93 -0.87
C ARG A 193 14.85 -7.10 -2.13
N TRP A 194 14.79 -7.74 -3.29
CA TRP A 194 14.63 -7.05 -4.58
C TRP A 194 13.42 -6.09 -4.62
N PHE A 195 12.30 -6.41 -3.98
CA PHE A 195 11.11 -5.55 -3.98
C PHE A 195 11.32 -4.25 -3.19
N ASN A 196 12.36 -4.17 -2.36
CA ASN A 196 12.72 -2.95 -1.66
C ASN A 196 13.33 -1.89 -2.58
N LEU A 197 13.66 -2.27 -3.83
CA LEU A 197 13.90 -1.31 -4.90
C LEU A 197 12.62 -0.53 -5.24
N LEU A 198 11.43 -1.09 -5.01
CA LEU A 198 10.14 -0.43 -5.26
C LEU A 198 9.61 0.27 -4.02
N VAL A 199 9.61 -0.41 -2.86
CA VAL A 199 9.09 0.12 -1.59
C VAL A 199 10.10 -0.15 -0.49
N GLY A 200 10.74 0.90 0.01
CA GLY A 200 11.73 0.81 1.06
C GLY A 200 11.11 0.58 2.44
N ASN A 201 11.82 -0.15 3.30
CA ASN A 201 11.41 -0.33 4.69
C ASN A 201 11.80 0.92 5.50
N PRO A 202 10.83 1.64 6.10
CA PRO A 202 11.11 2.90 6.79
C PRO A 202 11.91 2.72 8.08
N ALA A 203 11.89 1.53 8.69
CA ALA A 203 12.68 1.20 9.88
C ALA A 203 14.12 0.74 9.56
N GLY A 204 14.47 0.63 8.27
CA GLY A 204 15.75 0.06 7.83
C GLY A 204 15.68 -1.44 7.60
N TYR A 205 16.84 -2.08 7.49
CA TYR A 205 16.95 -3.51 7.16
C TYR A 205 17.84 -4.24 8.17
N LEU A 206 17.56 -5.53 8.32
CA LEU A 206 18.48 -6.42 9.02
C LEU A 206 19.76 -6.65 8.20
N PRO A 207 20.92 -6.83 8.85
CA PRO A 207 22.14 -7.20 8.14
C PRO A 207 22.02 -8.55 7.44
N ASP A 208 22.69 -8.67 6.30
CA ASP A 208 22.78 -9.93 5.57
C ASP A 208 23.57 -10.99 6.36
N GLY A 209 23.24 -12.26 6.16
CA GLY A 209 23.91 -13.38 6.82
C GLY A 209 23.52 -13.61 8.28
N THR A 210 22.53 -12.88 8.80
CA THR A 210 21.95 -13.14 10.12
C THR A 210 21.00 -14.33 10.08
N ALA A 211 20.89 -15.07 11.20
CA ALA A 211 19.95 -16.20 11.31
C ALA A 211 18.48 -15.74 11.38
N VAL A 212 18.24 -14.44 11.59
CA VAL A 212 16.92 -13.82 11.70
C VAL A 212 16.48 -13.29 10.33
N ASN A 213 15.41 -13.86 9.78
CA ASN A 213 14.83 -13.47 8.49
C ASN A 213 13.81 -12.35 8.62
N LEU A 214 13.19 -12.20 9.79
CA LEU A 214 12.17 -11.21 10.06
C LEU A 214 12.12 -10.91 11.55
N LEU A 215 12.02 -9.64 11.88
CA LEU A 215 11.79 -9.14 13.23
C LEU A 215 10.44 -8.43 13.25
N ARG A 216 9.52 -8.92 14.08
CA ARG A 216 8.19 -8.35 14.26
C ARG A 216 8.14 -7.55 15.56
N LEU A 217 7.69 -6.31 15.45
CA LEU A 217 7.44 -5.38 16.55
C LEU A 217 5.93 -5.18 16.68
N ASP A 218 5.35 -5.59 17.81
CA ASP A 218 3.92 -5.38 18.07
C ASP A 218 3.65 -3.93 18.52
N LEU A 219 3.84 -2.99 17.59
CA LEU A 219 3.61 -1.56 17.81
C LEU A 219 2.10 -1.22 17.79
N PRO A 220 1.67 -0.20 18.56
CA PRO A 220 0.29 0.27 18.51
C PRO A 220 -0.06 0.83 17.12
N ARG A 221 -1.21 0.41 16.61
CA ARG A 221 -1.76 0.91 15.35
C ARG A 221 -2.22 2.36 15.51
N GLN A 222 -2.06 3.16 14.45
CA GLN A 222 -2.65 4.49 14.42
C GLN A 222 -4.12 4.44 14.00
N ASP A 223 -5.02 4.60 14.97
CA ASP A 223 -6.46 4.72 14.71
C ASP A 223 -6.81 6.17 14.34
N LEU A 224 -7.38 6.36 13.15
CA LEU A 224 -7.87 7.65 12.63
C LEU A 224 -9.37 7.85 12.87
N LEU A 225 -10.13 6.77 13.04
CA LEU A 225 -11.56 6.78 13.35
C LEU A 225 -11.77 6.22 14.75
N GLY A 226 -12.56 6.92 15.57
CA GLY A 226 -12.90 6.47 16.92
C GLY A 226 -13.96 5.36 16.99
N ILE A 227 -14.60 5.03 15.86
CA ILE A 227 -15.71 4.07 15.79
C ILE A 227 -15.50 3.05 14.66
N GLY A 228 -16.06 1.86 14.85
CA GLY A 228 -16.05 0.78 13.87
C GLY A 228 -15.03 -0.33 14.16
N PRO A 229 -15.03 -1.40 13.34
CA PRO A 229 -14.11 -2.52 13.49
C PRO A 229 -12.66 -2.10 13.21
N GLY A 230 -11.69 -2.79 13.83
CA GLY A 230 -10.27 -2.43 13.77
C GLY A 230 -9.71 -2.21 12.36
N TRP A 231 -10.17 -2.97 11.36
CA TRP A 231 -9.72 -2.82 9.97
C TRP A 231 -10.18 -1.51 9.30
N LEU A 232 -11.28 -0.91 9.75
CA LEU A 232 -11.77 0.38 9.26
C LEU A 232 -11.12 1.58 9.93
N ARG A 233 -10.57 1.41 11.15
CA ARG A 233 -10.11 2.55 11.94
C ARG A 233 -8.78 3.13 11.49
N GLY A 234 -7.98 2.38 10.72
CA GLY A 234 -6.72 2.87 10.15
C GLY A 234 -6.92 3.75 8.90
N TRP A 235 -5.80 4.18 8.31
CA TRP A 235 -5.78 5.01 7.09
C TRP A 235 -6.40 4.39 5.81
N PRO A 236 -6.43 3.06 5.57
CA PRO A 236 -6.87 2.53 4.28
C PRO A 236 -8.31 2.92 3.95
N ALA A 237 -9.21 2.79 4.92
CA ALA A 237 -10.64 3.05 4.72
C ALA A 237 -10.95 4.50 4.32
N PRO A 238 -10.53 5.54 5.09
CA PRO A 238 -10.77 6.92 4.69
C PRO A 238 -10.08 7.28 3.37
N PHE A 239 -8.85 6.79 3.14
CA PHE A 239 -8.14 7.03 1.89
C PHE A 239 -8.91 6.52 0.67
N PHE A 240 -9.26 5.22 0.66
CA PHE A 240 -9.95 4.62 -0.48
C PHE A 240 -11.36 5.16 -0.65
N ALA A 241 -12.06 5.46 0.44
CA ALA A 241 -13.38 6.10 0.38
C ALA A 241 -13.31 7.48 -0.30
N ALA A 242 -12.37 8.34 0.10
CA ALA A 242 -12.19 9.65 -0.51
C ALA A 242 -11.74 9.55 -1.98
N ALA A 243 -10.76 8.69 -2.28
CA ALA A 243 -10.28 8.48 -3.65
C ALA A 243 -11.39 7.99 -4.58
N LEU A 244 -12.19 7.03 -4.12
CA LEU A 244 -13.33 6.51 -4.87
C LEU A 244 -14.41 7.58 -5.06
N ALA A 245 -14.81 8.27 -3.99
CA ALA A 245 -15.84 9.30 -4.05
C ALA A 245 -15.49 10.41 -5.04
N VAL A 246 -14.26 10.93 -4.97
CA VAL A 246 -13.78 11.98 -5.89
C VAL A 246 -13.66 11.44 -7.32
N SER A 247 -13.10 10.24 -7.49
CA SER A 247 -12.99 9.62 -8.82
C SER A 247 -14.36 9.43 -9.47
N LEU A 248 -15.35 8.91 -8.75
CA LEU A 248 -16.72 8.73 -9.23
C LEU A 248 -17.39 10.06 -9.57
N LEU A 249 -17.23 11.08 -8.70
CA LEU A 249 -17.78 12.41 -8.93
C LEU A 249 -17.20 13.03 -10.21
N LEU A 250 -15.90 12.88 -10.46
CA LEU A 250 -15.26 13.38 -11.66
C LEU A 250 -15.61 12.55 -12.91
N HIS A 251 -15.70 11.22 -12.80
CA HIS A 251 -16.19 10.36 -13.88
C HIS A 251 -17.60 10.77 -14.30
N ARG A 252 -18.49 11.00 -13.35
CA ARG A 252 -19.85 11.49 -13.61
C ARG A 252 -19.84 12.89 -14.24
N ARG A 253 -19.06 13.82 -13.67
CA ARG A 253 -18.99 15.22 -14.16
C ARG A 253 -18.40 15.31 -15.56
N TRP A 254 -17.42 14.49 -15.88
CA TRP A 254 -16.74 14.47 -17.19
C TRP A 254 -17.34 13.47 -18.18
N ARG A 255 -18.39 12.72 -17.78
CA ARG A 255 -19.05 11.70 -18.61
C ARG A 255 -18.06 10.66 -19.16
N LEU A 256 -17.16 10.19 -18.31
CA LEU A 256 -16.20 9.14 -18.63
C LEU A 256 -16.92 7.77 -18.64
N HIS A 257 -16.69 6.96 -19.67
CA HIS A 257 -17.29 5.62 -19.87
C HIS A 257 -16.40 4.47 -19.42
#